data_AF-A0A0F9QN83-F1
#
_entry.id   AF-A0A0F9QN83-F1
#
_cell.length_a   1.000
_cell.length_b   1.000
_cell.length_c   1.000
_cell.angle_alpha   90.00
_cell.angle_beta   90.00
_cell.angle_gamma   90.00
#
_symmetry.space_group_name_H-M   'P 1'
#
loop_
_entity.id
_entity.type
_entity.pdbx_description
1 polymer ?
#
loop_
_entity_poly.entity_id
_entity_poly.type
_entity_poly.pdbx_seq_one_letter_code
_entity_poly.pdbx_strand_id
1 'polypeptide(L)'
;MFPLKSDMLVEIASLTDTDTNQKVTGATVTMSIFEEKPLKLNTGAAIAAVQKVTPASPVINTIAFTAGGGTPQYEIQVGDKVTGDIGGATAIVKTVTVTSGTWDAGPPGTAAGTLELTNQVGDFQAENLDVGATADVCAVAGNSDQGGSFTFIFDGSTTAAIDGNATLAAIKSALEALGNITTVNVTGGPLDADPIVNGFYVEWASANPYEDGNVPLLIINIASLLGPASVSITVQTRGHSVGEARNAGGGTVGIPIENHERVAGEYIHLIGTANYDGEKVIVSVDRDEVVITEAYAAEVFTGKEEAFVGISGTNLPSIAFSDDGGGDYSATLPDTLEKYSRGKRCIILVSVVKADTNLLLAKTNPTGFYKGT
;
A
#
# COMPACT_ATOMS: atom_id res chain seq x y z
N MET A 1 20.42 -28.61 23.78
CA MET A 1 19.29 -27.80 24.27
C MET A 1 18.85 -28.42 25.58
N PHE A 2 19.27 -27.87 26.71
CA PHE A 2 18.88 -28.39 28.02
C PHE A 2 17.53 -27.78 28.40
N PRO A 3 16.56 -28.57 28.91
CA PRO A 3 15.32 -28.02 29.42
C PRO A 3 15.65 -27.16 30.65
N LEU A 4 15.16 -25.92 30.67
CA LEU A 4 15.10 -25.12 31.90
C LEU A 4 14.24 -25.89 32.90
N LYS A 5 14.78 -26.20 34.09
CA LYS A 5 14.06 -26.89 35.15
C LYS A 5 13.74 -25.93 36.29
N SER A 6 12.62 -26.20 36.94
CA SER A 6 12.06 -25.54 38.14
C SER A 6 12.99 -25.45 39.36
N ASP A 7 14.12 -26.17 39.35
CA ASP A 7 15.12 -26.17 40.42
C ASP A 7 16.44 -25.49 40.02
N MET A 8 16.47 -24.87 38.84
CA MET A 8 17.68 -24.19 38.36
C MET A 8 17.89 -22.89 39.15
N LEU A 9 18.97 -22.85 39.93
CA LEU A 9 19.44 -21.63 40.57
C LEU A 9 20.09 -20.73 39.53
N VAL A 10 19.61 -19.50 39.44
CA VAL A 10 20.18 -18.45 38.61
C VAL A 10 20.99 -17.51 39.50
N GLU A 11 22.29 -17.41 39.23
CA GLU A 11 23.22 -16.54 39.94
C GLU A 11 23.80 -15.48 39.00
N ILE A 12 23.76 -14.22 39.44
CA ILE A 12 24.48 -13.11 38.85
C ILE A 12 25.55 -12.73 39.88
N ALA A 13 26.78 -13.16 39.63
CA ALA A 13 27.89 -12.90 40.52
C ALA A 13 28.59 -11.58 40.16
N SER A 14 28.93 -10.82 41.19
CA SER A 14 29.80 -9.64 41.14
C SER A 14 29.32 -8.60 40.15
N LEU A 15 28.05 -8.22 40.25
CA LEU A 15 27.48 -7.16 39.43
C LEU A 15 28.19 -5.84 39.78
N THR A 16 28.88 -5.25 38.80
CA THR A 16 29.62 -3.99 38.97
C THR A 16 29.13 -2.94 38.00
N ASP A 17 29.00 -1.71 38.51
CA ASP A 17 28.71 -0.52 37.72
C ASP A 17 29.94 -0.16 36.88
N THR A 18 29.78 -0.04 35.56
CA THR A 18 30.91 0.14 34.63
C THR A 18 31.56 1.52 34.72
N ASP A 19 30.84 2.53 35.20
CA ASP A 19 31.35 3.90 35.28
C ASP A 19 32.11 4.13 36.59
N THR A 20 31.64 3.52 37.67
CA THR A 20 32.23 3.67 39.00
C THR A 20 33.12 2.51 39.43
N ASN A 21 33.04 1.38 38.71
CA ASN A 21 33.68 0.11 39.04
C ASN A 21 33.35 -0.41 40.46
N GLN A 22 32.24 0.07 41.03
CA GLN A 22 31.74 -0.35 42.34
C GLN A 22 30.75 -1.50 42.19
N LYS A 23 30.66 -2.34 43.23
CA LYS A 23 29.62 -3.36 43.30
C LYS A 23 28.23 -2.71 43.36
N VAL A 24 27.30 -3.24 42.59
CA VAL A 24 25.90 -2.84 42.61
C VAL A 24 25.23 -3.59 43.75
N THR A 25 24.84 -2.88 44.81
CA THR A 25 24.07 -3.42 45.94
C THR A 25 22.79 -2.61 46.09
N GLY A 26 21.76 -3.23 46.68
CA GLY A 26 20.44 -2.64 46.90
C GLY A 26 19.63 -2.38 45.63
N ALA A 27 20.08 -2.85 44.47
CA ALA A 27 19.34 -2.75 43.22
C ALA A 27 18.23 -3.81 43.15
N THR A 28 17.14 -3.48 42.45
CA THR A 28 16.13 -4.46 42.05
C THR A 28 16.59 -5.10 40.75
N VAL A 29 16.79 -6.42 40.76
CA VAL A 29 17.16 -7.18 39.57
C VAL A 29 15.99 -8.08 39.18
N THR A 30 15.57 -7.97 37.93
CA THR A 30 14.49 -8.79 37.35
C THR A 30 14.96 -9.47 36.07
N MET A 31 14.46 -10.68 35.85
CA MET A 31 14.73 -11.44 34.62
C MET A 31 13.42 -11.79 33.92
N SER A 32 13.35 -11.50 32.62
CA SER A 32 12.19 -11.77 31.76
C SER A 32 12.59 -12.63 30.56
N ILE A 33 11.68 -13.48 30.09
CA ILE A 33 11.91 -14.39 28.95
C ILE A 33 11.09 -13.96 27.74
N PHE A 34 11.74 -13.93 26.57
CA PHE A 34 11.14 -13.56 25.29
C PHE A 34 11.46 -14.59 24.21
N GLU A 35 10.76 -14.52 23.07
CA GLU A 35 11.10 -15.33 21.89
C GLU A 35 12.48 -14.94 21.30
N GLU A 36 13.22 -15.91 20.76
CA GLU A 36 14.61 -15.71 20.28
C GLU A 36 14.72 -14.70 19.13
N LYS A 37 13.70 -14.63 18.26
CA LYS A 37 13.70 -13.75 17.10
C LYS A 37 12.76 -12.58 17.34
N PRO A 38 13.29 -11.34 17.46
CA PRO A 38 12.43 -10.17 17.54
C PRO A 38 11.61 -10.04 16.26
N LEU A 39 10.38 -9.59 16.42
CA LEU A 39 9.61 -9.01 15.34
C LEU A 39 10.31 -7.73 14.92
N LYS A 40 10.52 -7.57 13.62
CA LYS A 40 11.12 -6.36 13.07
C LYS A 40 10.00 -5.34 12.89
N LEU A 41 10.20 -4.15 13.48
CA LEU A 41 9.38 -3.01 13.12
C LEU A 41 9.65 -2.67 11.67
N ASN A 42 8.63 -2.19 10.97
CA ASN A 42 8.77 -1.91 9.56
C ASN A 42 9.76 -0.76 9.36
N THR A 43 10.70 -0.94 8.43
CA THR A 43 11.87 -0.06 8.25
C THR A 43 11.88 0.64 6.90
N GLY A 44 10.82 0.44 6.11
CA GLY A 44 10.77 0.88 4.71
C GLY A 44 10.63 2.39 4.59
N ALA A 45 11.28 2.96 3.58
CA ALA A 45 10.98 4.33 3.15
C ALA A 45 9.48 4.45 2.82
N ALA A 46 8.87 5.59 3.18
CA ALA A 46 7.49 5.92 2.85
C ALA A 46 7.21 5.63 1.38
N ILE A 47 6.32 4.67 1.11
CA ILE A 47 5.85 4.40 -0.24
C ILE A 47 4.68 5.34 -0.44
N ALA A 48 4.80 6.25 -1.41
CA ALA A 48 3.70 7.10 -1.85
C ALA A 48 2.41 6.27 -1.98
N ALA A 49 1.29 6.75 -1.42
CA ALA A 49 0.02 6.08 -1.60
C ALA A 49 -0.26 5.96 -3.12
N VAL A 50 -0.54 4.74 -3.60
CA VAL A 50 -0.82 4.49 -5.02
C VAL A 50 -2.28 4.10 -5.16
N GLN A 51 -3.06 4.88 -5.90
CA GLN A 51 -4.43 4.52 -6.25
C GLN A 51 -4.47 4.05 -7.70
N LYS A 52 -4.85 2.77 -7.92
CA LYS A 52 -5.04 2.22 -9.26
C LYS A 52 -6.48 2.46 -9.73
N VAL A 53 -6.63 3.13 -10.87
CA VAL A 53 -7.93 3.29 -11.52
C VAL A 53 -7.97 2.39 -12.75
N THR A 54 -8.88 1.42 -12.77
CA THR A 54 -9.04 0.49 -13.90
C THR A 54 -10.39 0.72 -14.57
N PRO A 55 -10.47 1.07 -15.87
CA PRO A 55 -11.71 0.96 -16.63
C PRO A 55 -12.07 -0.52 -16.84
N ALA A 56 -13.33 -0.91 -16.72
CA ALA A 56 -13.73 -2.34 -16.82
C ALA A 56 -13.94 -2.81 -18.27
N SER A 57 -13.77 -1.92 -19.25
CA SER A 57 -13.75 -2.22 -20.68
C SER A 57 -13.10 -1.06 -21.42
N PRO A 58 -12.48 -1.30 -22.59
CA PRO A 58 -11.91 -0.20 -23.37
C PRO A 58 -13.01 0.80 -23.71
N VAL A 59 -12.68 2.10 -23.75
CA VAL A 59 -13.49 3.08 -24.47
C VAL A 59 -13.48 2.63 -25.93
N ILE A 60 -14.56 1.99 -26.38
CA ILE A 60 -14.69 1.54 -27.77
C ILE A 60 -15.29 2.71 -28.54
N ASN A 61 -14.48 3.35 -29.38
CA ASN A 61 -14.89 4.42 -30.26
C ASN A 61 -15.78 3.84 -31.38
N THR A 62 -17.09 3.84 -31.19
CA THR A 62 -18.04 3.37 -32.22
C THR A 62 -18.51 4.56 -33.06
N ILE A 63 -18.22 4.56 -34.37
CA ILE A 63 -18.68 5.56 -35.33
C ILE A 63 -19.69 4.92 -36.30
N ALA A 64 -20.79 5.59 -36.56
CA ALA A 64 -21.71 5.16 -37.61
C ALA A 64 -21.15 5.51 -39.00
N PHE A 65 -21.23 4.59 -39.94
CA PHE A 65 -20.80 4.81 -41.31
C PHE A 65 -21.91 4.49 -42.32
N THR A 66 -21.83 5.12 -43.48
CA THR A 66 -22.51 4.70 -44.71
C THR A 66 -21.46 4.50 -45.79
N ALA A 67 -21.49 3.37 -46.50
CA ALA A 67 -20.54 3.06 -47.56
C ALA A 67 -20.52 4.16 -48.62
N GLY A 68 -19.31 4.48 -49.04
CA GLY A 68 -19.01 5.55 -49.98
C GLY A 68 -18.83 5.05 -51.40
N GLY A 69 -18.29 5.94 -52.23
CA GLY A 69 -18.09 5.76 -53.66
C GLY A 69 -16.66 5.43 -54.07
N GLY A 70 -15.80 5.03 -53.12
CA GLY A 70 -14.38 4.77 -53.37
C GLY A 70 -14.14 4.00 -54.66
N THR A 71 -13.16 4.44 -55.44
CA THR A 71 -12.84 3.86 -56.76
C THR A 71 -11.40 3.33 -56.75
N PRO A 72 -11.19 2.00 -56.82
CA PRO A 72 -12.20 0.93 -56.84
C PRO A 72 -12.98 0.83 -55.52
N GLN A 73 -14.18 0.24 -55.58
CA GLN A 73 -15.01 -0.03 -54.41
C GLN A 73 -14.19 -0.81 -53.37
N TYR A 74 -14.24 -0.35 -52.13
CA TYR A 74 -13.44 -0.91 -51.04
C TYR A 74 -14.32 -1.18 -49.84
N GLU A 75 -14.24 -2.40 -49.31
CA GLU A 75 -14.89 -2.80 -48.07
C GLU A 75 -13.88 -2.64 -46.93
N ILE A 76 -14.20 -1.77 -45.97
CA ILE A 76 -13.38 -1.56 -44.77
C ILE A 76 -13.22 -2.89 -44.02
N GLN A 77 -11.99 -3.24 -43.69
CA GLN A 77 -11.62 -4.43 -42.94
C GLN A 77 -11.13 -4.09 -41.53
N VAL A 78 -11.19 -5.08 -40.63
CA VAL A 78 -10.52 -5.00 -39.34
C VAL A 78 -9.00 -4.89 -39.55
N GLY A 79 -8.38 -3.93 -38.88
CA GLY A 79 -6.96 -3.57 -38.98
C GLY A 79 -6.68 -2.40 -39.92
N ASP A 80 -7.65 -1.95 -40.70
CA ASP A 80 -7.46 -0.82 -41.62
C ASP A 80 -7.21 0.47 -40.86
N LYS A 81 -6.28 1.28 -41.39
CA LYS A 81 -6.13 2.67 -40.96
C LYS A 81 -7.05 3.56 -41.79
N VAL A 82 -8.07 4.10 -41.14
CA VAL A 82 -8.96 5.11 -41.72
C VAL A 82 -8.41 6.51 -41.49
N THR A 83 -8.57 7.40 -42.47
CA THR A 83 -8.17 8.82 -42.38
C THR A 83 -9.33 9.70 -42.84
N GLY A 84 -9.66 10.75 -42.09
CA GLY A 84 -10.69 11.71 -42.48
C GLY A 84 -10.16 12.65 -43.56
N ASP A 85 -10.89 12.77 -44.67
CA ASP A 85 -10.48 13.58 -45.83
C ASP A 85 -10.39 15.08 -45.50
N ILE A 86 -11.26 15.58 -44.62
CA ILE A 86 -11.33 17.01 -44.26
C ILE A 86 -10.49 17.28 -43.00
N GLY A 87 -10.70 16.49 -41.95
CA GLY A 87 -10.12 16.70 -40.63
C GLY A 87 -8.71 16.15 -40.47
N GLY A 88 -8.29 15.24 -41.34
CA GLY A 88 -7.01 14.52 -41.23
C GLY A 88 -6.92 13.60 -40.01
N ALA A 89 -8.03 13.39 -39.27
CA ALA A 89 -8.09 12.47 -38.15
C ALA A 89 -7.80 11.04 -38.62
N THR A 90 -7.13 10.23 -37.81
CA THR A 90 -6.81 8.84 -38.18
C THR A 90 -7.19 7.87 -37.09
N ALA A 91 -7.60 6.64 -37.44
CA ALA A 91 -7.83 5.57 -36.47
C ALA A 91 -7.61 4.18 -37.10
N ILE A 92 -7.52 3.14 -36.28
CA ILE A 92 -7.47 1.74 -36.69
C ILE A 92 -8.83 1.09 -36.48
N VAL A 93 -9.32 0.36 -37.47
CA VAL A 93 -10.60 -0.35 -37.38
C VAL A 93 -10.44 -1.63 -36.57
N LYS A 94 -11.19 -1.76 -35.48
CA LYS A 94 -11.24 -2.93 -34.61
C LYS A 94 -12.37 -3.88 -34.97
N THR A 95 -13.53 -3.36 -35.36
CA THR A 95 -14.69 -4.16 -35.75
C THR A 95 -15.52 -3.40 -36.77
N VAL A 96 -16.10 -4.12 -37.71
CA VAL A 96 -17.04 -3.59 -38.71
C VAL A 96 -18.36 -4.33 -38.52
N THR A 97 -19.41 -3.61 -38.13
CA THR A 97 -20.76 -4.16 -37.99
C THR A 97 -21.65 -3.55 -39.05
N VAL A 98 -22.01 -4.33 -40.07
CA VAL A 98 -22.98 -3.90 -41.10
C VAL A 98 -24.38 -4.21 -40.59
N THR A 99 -25.21 -3.18 -40.40
CA THR A 99 -26.61 -3.33 -39.96
C THR A 99 -27.60 -3.41 -41.12
N SER A 100 -27.21 -2.90 -42.30
CA SER A 100 -28.02 -2.93 -43.51
C SER A 100 -27.19 -2.73 -44.77
N GLY A 101 -27.69 -3.18 -45.92
CA GLY A 101 -27.05 -2.98 -47.23
C GLY A 101 -25.81 -3.84 -47.46
N THR A 102 -25.12 -3.62 -48.57
CA THR A 102 -23.89 -4.35 -48.94
C THR A 102 -22.84 -3.41 -49.49
N TRP A 103 -21.57 -3.72 -49.22
CA TRP A 103 -20.45 -2.95 -49.78
C TRP A 103 -20.43 -3.03 -51.30
N ASP A 104 -20.72 -4.19 -51.90
CA ASP A 104 -20.61 -4.45 -53.35
C ASP A 104 -21.82 -4.03 -54.22
N ALA A 105 -22.65 -3.07 -53.78
CA ALA A 105 -23.87 -2.69 -54.51
C ALA A 105 -23.63 -1.83 -55.79
N GLY A 106 -22.39 -1.76 -56.28
CA GLY A 106 -21.92 -0.77 -57.27
C GLY A 106 -21.52 0.55 -56.60
N PRO A 107 -20.77 1.46 -57.25
CA PRO A 107 -20.34 2.71 -56.62
C PRO A 107 -21.45 3.79 -56.63
N PRO A 108 -21.90 4.32 -55.48
CA PRO A 108 -21.48 3.97 -54.11
C PRO A 108 -22.19 2.74 -53.53
N GLY A 109 -21.49 2.01 -52.66
CA GLY A 109 -22.05 0.86 -51.95
C GLY A 109 -23.25 1.27 -51.08
N THR A 110 -24.05 0.29 -50.63
CA THR A 110 -25.25 0.57 -49.81
C THR A 110 -25.10 0.18 -48.34
N ALA A 111 -23.95 -0.37 -47.93
CA ALA A 111 -23.74 -0.79 -46.56
C ALA A 111 -23.86 0.40 -45.60
N ALA A 112 -24.55 0.20 -44.49
CA ALA A 112 -24.58 1.13 -43.36
C ALA A 112 -24.45 0.33 -42.08
N GLY A 113 -23.79 0.92 -41.09
CA GLY A 113 -23.43 0.20 -39.88
C GLY A 113 -22.56 1.02 -38.96
N THR A 114 -21.76 0.32 -38.15
CA THR A 114 -20.81 0.92 -37.23
C THR A 114 -19.40 0.37 -37.40
N LEU A 115 -18.41 1.24 -37.24
CA LEU A 115 -17.01 0.87 -37.05
C LEU A 115 -16.66 1.05 -35.58
N GLU A 116 -16.05 0.04 -34.98
CA GLU A 116 -15.31 0.22 -33.73
C GLU A 116 -13.87 0.59 -34.06
N LEU A 117 -13.36 1.64 -33.44
CA LEU A 117 -12.05 2.21 -33.72
C LEU A 117 -11.11 2.13 -32.51
N THR A 118 -9.80 2.07 -32.77
CA THR A 118 -8.71 2.17 -31.80
C THR A 118 -7.62 3.09 -32.32
N ASN A 119 -6.70 3.54 -31.44
CA ASN A 119 -5.57 4.40 -31.80
C ASN A 119 -5.99 5.66 -32.59
N GLN A 120 -7.10 6.27 -32.18
CA GLN A 120 -7.61 7.45 -32.86
C GLN A 120 -6.76 8.68 -32.52
N VAL A 121 -6.36 9.42 -33.54
CA VAL A 121 -5.64 10.70 -33.44
C VAL A 121 -6.46 11.76 -34.15
N GLY A 122 -6.87 12.79 -33.41
CA GLY A 122 -7.77 13.84 -33.90
C GLY A 122 -9.25 13.42 -33.89
N ASP A 123 -10.12 14.36 -34.24
CA ASP A 123 -11.56 14.16 -34.26
C ASP A 123 -12.07 14.04 -35.69
N PHE A 124 -12.78 12.95 -35.98
CA PHE A 124 -13.54 12.90 -37.22
C PHE A 124 -14.69 13.92 -37.14
N GLN A 125 -14.91 14.65 -38.22
CA GLN A 125 -16.09 15.50 -38.39
C GLN A 125 -17.07 14.81 -39.34
N ALA A 126 -18.14 15.50 -39.74
CA ALA A 126 -18.98 15.00 -40.82
C ALA A 126 -18.15 15.03 -42.12
N GLU A 127 -17.60 13.87 -42.49
CA GLU A 127 -16.62 13.74 -43.57
C GLU A 127 -16.59 12.33 -44.18
N ASN A 128 -15.84 12.19 -45.27
CA ASN A 128 -15.50 10.89 -45.84
C ASN A 128 -14.23 10.33 -45.20
N LEU A 129 -14.17 9.01 -45.09
CA LEU A 129 -13.00 8.27 -44.64
C LEU A 129 -12.30 7.60 -45.81
N ASP A 130 -10.98 7.75 -45.82
CA ASP A 130 -10.06 7.13 -46.76
C ASP A 130 -9.36 5.94 -46.11
N VAL A 131 -9.04 4.91 -46.91
CA VAL A 131 -8.20 3.78 -46.49
C VAL A 131 -6.99 3.68 -47.41
N GLY A 132 -5.82 4.02 -46.87
CA GLY A 132 -4.59 4.06 -47.64
C GLY A 132 -4.66 5.07 -48.80
N ALA A 133 -4.57 4.58 -50.04
CA ALA A 133 -4.68 5.42 -51.24
C ALA A 133 -6.11 5.46 -51.82
N THR A 134 -7.05 4.70 -51.25
CA THR A 134 -8.44 4.68 -51.69
C THR A 134 -9.21 5.78 -50.97
N ALA A 135 -9.65 6.78 -51.72
CA ALA A 135 -10.45 7.88 -51.20
C ALA A 135 -11.93 7.52 -51.10
N ASP A 136 -12.69 8.24 -50.27
CA ASP A 136 -14.16 8.20 -50.20
C ASP A 136 -14.75 6.80 -49.95
N VAL A 137 -14.08 6.00 -49.12
CA VAL A 137 -14.47 4.61 -48.83
C VAL A 137 -15.80 4.54 -48.08
N CYS A 138 -16.00 5.42 -47.10
CA CYS A 138 -17.28 5.60 -46.43
C CYS A 138 -17.46 7.04 -45.97
N ALA A 139 -18.71 7.41 -45.66
CA ALA A 139 -19.04 8.67 -45.02
C ALA A 139 -19.42 8.44 -43.56
N VAL A 140 -19.01 9.36 -42.69
CA VAL A 140 -19.37 9.38 -41.28
C VAL A 140 -20.03 10.71 -40.93
N ALA A 141 -20.96 10.69 -39.98
CA ALA A 141 -21.71 11.88 -39.60
C ALA A 141 -20.95 12.83 -38.65
N GLY A 142 -19.73 12.45 -38.25
CA GLY A 142 -19.02 13.04 -37.11
C GLY A 142 -18.32 11.95 -36.31
N ASN A 143 -17.51 12.37 -35.35
CA ASN A 143 -16.69 11.51 -34.50
C ASN A 143 -17.48 10.32 -33.93
N SER A 144 -16.84 9.16 -33.78
CA SER A 144 -17.23 8.23 -32.73
C SER A 144 -17.17 9.02 -31.44
N ASP A 145 -18.29 9.16 -30.74
CA ASP A 145 -18.31 9.83 -29.46
C ASP A 145 -17.13 9.33 -28.61
N GLN A 146 -16.06 10.12 -28.49
CA GLN A 146 -15.06 10.01 -27.42
C GLN A 146 -15.70 10.49 -26.10
N GLY A 147 -17.00 10.27 -25.99
CA GLY A 147 -17.91 11.34 -25.67
C GLY A 147 -18.09 11.40 -24.18
N GLY A 148 -18.39 12.61 -23.73
CA GLY A 148 -18.67 12.85 -22.34
C GLY A 148 -17.43 13.12 -21.52
N SER A 149 -17.69 13.30 -20.24
CA SER A 149 -16.68 13.72 -19.30
C SER A 149 -16.81 12.93 -18.02
N PHE A 150 -15.70 12.79 -17.30
CA PHE A 150 -15.70 12.35 -15.92
C PHE A 150 -15.15 13.44 -15.02
N THR A 151 -15.41 13.32 -13.73
CA THR A 151 -14.79 14.18 -12.71
C THR A 151 -14.20 13.30 -11.62
N PHE A 152 -13.14 13.77 -10.97
CA PHE A 152 -12.71 13.20 -9.70
C PHE A 152 -13.28 13.98 -8.53
N ILE A 153 -13.51 13.28 -7.42
CA ILE A 153 -13.78 13.86 -6.11
C ILE A 153 -12.63 13.44 -5.20
N PHE A 154 -11.95 14.42 -4.62
CA PHE A 154 -10.89 14.24 -3.63
C PHE A 154 -11.14 15.15 -2.44
N ASP A 155 -11.28 14.57 -1.26
CA ASP A 155 -11.56 15.28 0.00
C ASP A 155 -12.73 16.29 -0.13
N GLY A 156 -13.81 15.85 -0.77
CA GLY A 156 -15.00 16.68 -1.01
C GLY A 156 -14.88 17.72 -2.14
N SER A 157 -13.69 17.94 -2.69
CA SER A 157 -13.47 18.83 -3.84
C SER A 157 -13.61 18.07 -5.14
N THR A 158 -14.28 18.66 -6.14
CA THR A 158 -14.56 18.03 -7.44
C THR A 158 -13.77 18.71 -8.55
N THR A 159 -13.15 17.95 -9.45
CA THR A 159 -12.41 18.53 -10.58
C THR A 159 -13.36 19.20 -11.55
N ALA A 160 -12.84 20.07 -12.41
CA ALA A 160 -13.56 20.39 -13.64
C ALA A 160 -13.82 19.09 -14.44
N ALA A 161 -14.77 19.15 -15.37
CA ALA A 161 -15.02 18.07 -16.31
C ALA A 161 -13.73 17.73 -17.08
N ILE A 162 -13.35 16.45 -17.05
CA ILE A 162 -12.19 15.90 -17.77
C ILE A 162 -12.74 15.10 -18.93
N ASP A 163 -12.26 15.37 -20.14
CA ASP A 163 -12.69 14.67 -21.34
C ASP A 163 -12.42 13.16 -21.23
N GLY A 164 -13.33 12.34 -21.76
CA GLY A 164 -13.22 10.87 -21.73
C GLY A 164 -11.95 10.31 -22.41
N ASN A 165 -11.27 11.10 -23.23
CA ASN A 165 -10.02 10.78 -23.94
C ASN A 165 -8.79 11.54 -23.38
N ALA A 166 -8.90 12.21 -22.24
CA ALA A 166 -7.87 13.11 -21.75
C ALA A 166 -6.49 12.43 -21.57
N THR A 167 -5.42 13.15 -21.91
CA THR A 167 -4.05 12.67 -21.70
C THR A 167 -3.72 12.56 -20.20
N LEU A 168 -2.73 11.73 -19.82
CA LEU A 168 -2.27 11.63 -18.42
C LEU A 168 -1.84 12.99 -17.84
N ALA A 169 -1.25 13.85 -18.68
CA ALA A 169 -0.87 15.21 -18.29
C ALA A 169 -2.09 16.11 -18.01
N ALA A 170 -3.17 15.95 -18.78
CA ALA A 170 -4.44 16.65 -18.53
C ALA A 170 -5.10 16.15 -17.23
N ILE A 171 -5.08 14.83 -16.98
CA ILE A 171 -5.56 14.24 -15.71
C ILE A 171 -4.77 14.77 -14.52
N LYS A 172 -3.42 14.78 -14.58
CA LYS A 172 -2.56 15.37 -13.55
C LYS A 172 -2.91 16.84 -13.30
N SER A 173 -3.03 17.62 -14.36
CA SER A 173 -3.34 19.05 -14.27
C SER A 173 -4.70 19.29 -13.62
N ALA A 174 -5.71 18.47 -13.93
CA ALA A 174 -7.05 18.58 -13.34
C ALA A 174 -7.06 18.24 -11.84
N LEU A 175 -6.28 17.24 -11.42
CA LEU A 175 -6.12 16.89 -10.00
C LEU A 175 -5.40 18.00 -9.23
N GLU A 176 -4.26 18.49 -9.74
CA GLU A 176 -3.48 19.56 -9.09
C GLU A 176 -4.23 20.90 -9.05
N ALA A 177 -5.24 21.10 -9.89
CA ALA A 177 -6.10 22.27 -9.88
C ALA A 177 -7.11 22.31 -8.72
N LEU A 178 -7.34 21.22 -7.98
CA LEU A 178 -8.27 21.19 -6.85
C LEU A 178 -7.81 22.05 -5.65
N GLY A 179 -6.54 22.45 -5.61
CA GLY A 179 -5.97 23.31 -4.56
C GLY A 179 -5.70 22.60 -3.23
N ASN A 180 -6.37 21.48 -2.96
CA ASN A 180 -6.07 20.54 -1.87
C ASN A 180 -5.11 19.40 -2.32
N ILE A 181 -4.54 19.51 -3.52
CA ILE A 181 -3.53 18.60 -4.07
C ILE A 181 -2.32 19.44 -4.47
N THR A 182 -1.14 19.14 -3.93
CA THR A 182 0.10 19.86 -4.29
C THR A 182 0.76 19.23 -5.50
N THR A 183 1.05 17.93 -5.46
CA THR A 183 1.63 17.21 -6.61
C THR A 183 1.23 15.74 -6.63
N VAL A 184 0.83 15.26 -7.82
CA VAL A 184 0.58 13.83 -8.10
C VAL A 184 1.38 13.37 -9.31
N ASN A 185 1.84 12.12 -9.31
CA ASN A 185 2.36 11.49 -10.51
C ASN A 185 1.25 10.61 -11.11
N VAL A 186 0.92 10.86 -12.37
CA VAL A 186 -0.03 10.05 -13.12
C VAL A 186 0.75 9.22 -14.13
N THR A 187 0.76 7.90 -13.95
CA THR A 187 1.52 6.95 -14.78
C THR A 187 0.60 5.85 -15.33
N GLY A 188 1.08 5.06 -16.30
CA GLY A 188 0.26 4.04 -16.98
C GLY A 188 0.07 4.35 -18.46
N GLY A 189 -0.98 3.80 -19.06
CA GLY A 189 -1.32 4.02 -20.47
C GLY A 189 -2.44 5.05 -20.67
N PRO A 190 -2.55 5.66 -21.86
CA PRO A 190 -3.81 6.30 -22.29
C PRO A 190 -4.96 5.29 -22.21
N LEU A 191 -6.21 5.78 -22.07
CA LEU A 191 -7.42 4.96 -22.02
C LEU A 191 -7.65 4.10 -23.29
N ASP A 192 -6.77 4.16 -24.29
CA ASP A 192 -6.94 3.60 -25.64
C ASP A 192 -6.02 2.44 -26.03
N ALA A 193 -5.08 2.01 -25.17
CA ALA A 193 -4.12 0.95 -25.51
C ALA A 193 -4.29 -0.30 -24.62
N ASP A 194 -5.15 -1.23 -25.03
CA ASP A 194 -5.28 -2.62 -24.52
C ASP A 194 -5.91 -2.83 -23.11
N PRO A 195 -7.17 -3.33 -23.04
CA PRO A 195 -8.01 -3.32 -21.83
C PRO A 195 -7.75 -4.40 -20.77
N ILE A 196 -6.76 -5.28 -20.94
CA ILE A 196 -6.41 -6.28 -19.91
C ILE A 196 -5.25 -5.78 -19.03
N VAL A 197 -4.55 -4.71 -19.43
CA VAL A 197 -3.27 -4.29 -18.81
C VAL A 197 -3.23 -2.81 -18.36
N ASN A 198 -3.99 -1.89 -18.98
CA ASN A 198 -3.74 -0.46 -18.80
C ASN A 198 -4.91 0.31 -18.14
N GLY A 199 -4.86 0.41 -16.80
CA GLY A 199 -5.38 1.56 -16.08
C GLY A 199 -4.30 2.65 -15.93
N PHE A 200 -4.64 3.79 -15.35
CA PHE A 200 -3.63 4.75 -14.87
C PHE A 200 -3.49 4.66 -13.36
N TYR A 201 -2.29 4.96 -12.87
CA TYR A 201 -1.94 5.05 -11.47
C TYR A 201 -1.84 6.51 -11.09
N VAL A 202 -2.42 6.86 -9.94
CA VAL A 202 -2.15 8.14 -9.29
C VAL A 202 -1.29 7.84 -8.07
N GLU A 203 -0.04 8.29 -8.12
CA GLU A 203 0.89 8.25 -6.99
C GLU A 203 0.93 9.64 -6.36
N TRP A 204 0.70 9.71 -5.05
CA TRP A 204 0.74 10.96 -4.30
C TRP A 204 2.19 11.31 -3.95
N ALA A 205 2.77 12.28 -4.65
CA ALA A 205 4.16 12.69 -4.42
C ALA A 205 4.30 13.58 -3.18
N SER A 206 3.29 14.40 -2.94
CA SER A 206 3.09 15.25 -1.76
C SER A 206 1.65 15.79 -1.80
N ALA A 207 0.81 15.37 -0.85
CA ALA A 207 -0.52 15.93 -0.67
C ALA A 207 -0.49 16.73 0.63
N ASN A 208 -0.56 18.06 0.57
CA ASN A 208 -0.83 18.86 1.76
C ASN A 208 -2.34 18.76 2.09
N PRO A 209 -2.79 18.38 3.30
CA PRO A 209 -2.07 18.09 4.56
C PRO A 209 -1.80 16.58 4.86
N TYR A 210 -1.88 15.69 3.87
CA TYR A 210 -1.80 14.23 4.00
C TYR A 210 -0.42 13.62 3.70
N GLU A 211 0.66 14.38 3.88
CA GLU A 211 2.05 13.90 3.79
C GLU A 211 2.31 12.67 4.69
N ASP A 212 1.48 12.47 5.73
CA ASP A 212 1.70 11.53 6.84
C ASP A 212 0.77 10.29 6.83
N GLY A 213 0.33 9.82 5.66
CA GLY A 213 -0.02 8.39 5.51
C GLY A 213 -1.50 7.98 5.55
N ASN A 214 -2.45 8.91 5.47
CA ASN A 214 -3.84 8.59 5.08
C ASN A 214 -4.39 9.60 4.06
N VAL A 215 -4.33 9.23 2.79
CA VAL A 215 -4.82 10.05 1.68
C VAL A 215 -6.29 9.70 1.41
N PRO A 216 -7.21 10.69 1.38
CA PRO A 216 -8.61 10.46 1.02
C PRO A 216 -8.77 9.66 -0.28
N LEU A 217 -9.84 8.87 -0.35
CA LEU A 217 -10.15 8.08 -1.52
C LEU A 217 -10.42 9.00 -2.72
N LEU A 218 -9.75 8.76 -3.85
CA LEU A 218 -10.12 9.39 -5.11
C LEU A 218 -11.35 8.66 -5.66
N ILE A 219 -12.45 9.38 -5.79
CA ILE A 219 -13.69 8.85 -6.36
C ILE A 219 -13.83 9.39 -7.78
N ILE A 220 -14.10 8.54 -8.77
CA ILE A 220 -14.44 8.98 -10.13
C ILE A 220 -15.95 8.98 -10.33
N ASN A 221 -16.48 10.07 -10.90
CA ASN A 221 -17.85 10.15 -11.38
C ASN A 221 -17.84 10.06 -12.90
N ILE A 222 -18.48 9.01 -13.42
CA ILE A 222 -18.55 8.68 -14.85
C ILE A 222 -19.95 8.86 -15.43
N ALA A 223 -20.88 9.49 -14.68
CA ALA A 223 -22.28 9.59 -15.09
C ALA A 223 -22.48 10.34 -16.41
N SER A 224 -21.48 11.14 -16.82
CA SER A 224 -21.49 11.88 -18.08
C SER A 224 -20.55 11.30 -19.12
N LEU A 225 -19.98 10.11 -18.92
CA LEU A 225 -19.17 9.39 -19.91
C LEU A 225 -20.10 8.64 -20.88
N LEU A 226 -19.82 8.71 -22.18
CA LEU A 226 -20.62 8.10 -23.24
C LEU A 226 -19.85 6.88 -23.82
N GLY A 227 -20.54 5.77 -24.09
CA GLY A 227 -19.96 4.51 -24.59
C GLY A 227 -20.53 3.24 -23.92
N PRO A 228 -20.16 2.02 -24.37
CA PRO A 228 -20.61 0.75 -23.77
C PRO A 228 -20.00 0.57 -22.37
N ALA A 229 -20.75 0.96 -21.34
CA ALA A 229 -20.22 1.13 -19.99
C ALA A 229 -20.10 -0.17 -19.19
N SER A 230 -18.89 -0.45 -18.71
CA SER A 230 -18.64 -0.94 -17.35
C SER A 230 -17.28 -0.37 -16.93
N VAL A 231 -17.25 0.46 -15.88
CA VAL A 231 -16.01 0.92 -15.22
C VAL A 231 -16.06 0.41 -13.79
N SER A 232 -15.09 -0.41 -13.39
CA SER A 232 -15.00 -0.93 -12.02
C SER A 232 -13.69 -0.45 -11.42
N ILE A 233 -13.80 0.48 -10.48
CA ILE A 233 -12.67 0.93 -9.69
C ILE A 233 -12.40 -0.14 -8.63
N THR A 234 -11.20 -0.73 -8.64
CA THR A 234 -10.70 -1.49 -7.51
C THR A 234 -9.59 -0.67 -6.87
N VAL A 235 -9.88 -0.03 -5.74
CA VAL A 235 -8.87 0.73 -5.00
C VAL A 235 -8.10 -0.21 -4.07
N GLN A 236 -6.78 -0.24 -4.23
CA GLN A 236 -5.87 -0.68 -3.17
C GLN A 236 -5.35 0.56 -2.45
N THR A 237 -5.90 0.84 -1.26
CA THR A 237 -5.24 1.73 -0.32
C THR A 237 -4.12 0.93 0.34
N ARG A 238 -2.87 1.32 0.13
CA ARG A 238 -1.82 1.05 1.12
C ARG A 238 -1.60 2.36 1.86
N GLY A 239 -2.51 2.66 2.80
CA GLY A 239 -2.21 3.61 3.85
C GLY A 239 -1.07 3.04 4.68
N HIS A 240 -0.35 3.91 5.38
CA HIS A 240 0.83 3.69 6.21
C HIS A 240 2.13 4.07 5.49
N SER A 241 2.71 5.18 5.94
CA SER A 241 4.16 5.37 5.95
C SER A 241 4.77 4.15 6.64
N VAL A 242 5.53 3.35 5.90
CA VAL A 242 6.16 2.17 6.47
C VAL A 242 7.11 2.66 7.57
N GLY A 243 6.89 2.24 8.82
CA GLY A 243 7.75 2.60 9.94
C GLY A 243 7.37 3.83 10.75
N GLU A 244 6.19 4.44 10.60
CA GLU A 244 5.74 5.49 11.54
C GLU A 244 4.79 4.95 12.62
N ALA A 245 4.88 5.50 13.83
CA ALA A 245 3.84 5.31 14.84
C ALA A 245 2.55 6.03 14.41
N ARG A 246 1.40 5.37 14.54
CA ARG A 246 0.09 5.90 14.10
C ARG A 246 -0.76 6.32 15.29
N ASN A 247 -1.39 7.49 15.24
CA ASN A 247 -2.46 7.80 16.20
C ASN A 247 -3.70 6.95 15.89
N ALA A 248 -3.98 5.94 16.71
CA ALA A 248 -5.14 5.06 16.54
C ALA A 248 -6.41 5.62 17.21
N GLY A 249 -6.34 6.83 17.77
CA GLY A 249 -7.44 7.48 18.49
C GLY A 249 -7.64 6.89 19.89
N GLY A 250 -8.46 7.58 20.70
CA GLY A 250 -8.84 7.07 22.03
C GLY A 250 -7.68 6.89 23.03
N GLY A 251 -6.54 7.55 22.82
CA GLY A 251 -5.34 7.36 23.65
C GLY A 251 -4.60 6.06 23.35
N THR A 252 -4.67 5.60 22.09
CA THR A 252 -3.94 4.43 21.60
C THR A 252 -3.05 4.79 20.41
N VAL A 253 -2.03 3.97 20.18
CA VAL A 253 -1.05 4.14 19.08
C VAL A 253 -0.84 2.83 18.35
N GLY A 254 -0.80 2.89 17.02
CA GLY A 254 -0.42 1.80 16.12
C GLY A 254 1.09 1.73 15.95
N ILE A 255 1.66 0.54 16.13
CA ILE A 255 3.08 0.23 15.94
C ILE A 255 3.20 -0.67 14.70
N PRO A 256 3.97 -0.26 13.67
CA PRO A 256 4.05 -0.96 12.40
C PRO A 256 4.98 -2.17 12.53
N ILE A 257 4.40 -3.37 12.49
CA ILE A 257 5.11 -4.64 12.57
C ILE A 257 4.52 -5.55 11.47
N GLU A 258 5.21 -5.71 10.35
CA GLU A 258 4.71 -6.52 9.22
C GLU A 258 4.53 -7.99 9.59
N ASN A 259 3.42 -8.57 9.10
CA ASN A 259 3.12 -9.99 9.22
C ASN A 259 3.37 -10.55 10.63
N HIS A 260 2.90 -9.84 11.64
CA HIS A 260 3.26 -10.11 13.02
C HIS A 260 2.52 -11.34 13.59
N GLU A 261 1.38 -11.75 13.00
CA GLU A 261 0.57 -12.91 13.43
C GLU A 261 0.16 -12.86 14.92
N ARG A 262 0.03 -11.65 15.48
CA ARG A 262 -0.37 -11.40 16.87
C ARG A 262 -1.88 -11.21 16.95
N VAL A 263 -2.40 -11.27 18.17
CA VAL A 263 -3.82 -11.02 18.46
C VAL A 263 -3.97 -10.03 19.61
N ALA A 264 -5.14 -9.41 19.73
CA ALA A 264 -5.49 -8.56 20.86
C ALA A 264 -5.39 -9.32 22.20
N GLY A 265 -4.90 -8.64 23.24
CA GLY A 265 -4.64 -9.16 24.57
C GLY A 265 -3.24 -9.75 24.78
N GLU A 266 -2.46 -9.95 23.71
CA GLU A 266 -1.05 -10.32 23.81
C GLU A 266 -0.18 -9.13 24.27
N TYR A 267 1.06 -9.43 24.65
CA TYR A 267 2.01 -8.44 25.15
C TYR A 267 3.26 -8.42 24.28
N ILE A 268 3.78 -7.22 24.05
CA ILE A 268 5.04 -6.99 23.36
C ILE A 268 5.96 -6.14 24.22
N HIS A 269 7.25 -6.29 24.04
CA HIS A 269 8.25 -5.44 24.65
C HIS A 269 9.03 -4.74 23.54
N LEU A 270 8.93 -3.43 23.50
CA LEU A 270 9.60 -2.58 22.52
C LEU A 270 10.93 -2.11 23.10
N ILE A 271 11.99 -2.20 22.29
CA ILE A 271 13.34 -1.80 22.68
C ILE A 271 13.95 -0.92 21.59
N GLY A 272 14.56 0.19 22.02
CA GLY A 272 15.30 1.10 21.16
C GLY A 272 14.44 2.14 20.46
N THR A 273 13.15 2.20 20.79
CA THR A 273 12.21 3.24 20.37
C THR A 273 12.46 4.52 21.18
N ALA A 274 12.11 5.67 20.62
CA ALA A 274 12.27 6.96 21.29
C ALA A 274 11.18 7.22 22.34
N ASN A 275 9.94 6.78 22.08
CA ASN A 275 8.77 7.12 22.91
C ASN A 275 8.04 5.90 23.49
N TYR A 276 8.28 4.69 22.97
CA TYR A 276 7.42 3.55 23.23
C TYR A 276 8.12 2.38 23.92
N ASP A 277 9.31 2.60 24.48
CA ASP A 277 10.10 1.53 25.07
C ASP A 277 9.39 0.89 26.27
N GLY A 278 9.67 -0.41 26.45
CA GLY A 278 9.12 -1.22 27.52
C GLY A 278 7.96 -2.12 27.08
N GLU A 279 7.31 -2.71 28.08
CA GLU A 279 6.21 -3.66 27.88
C GLU A 279 4.89 -2.95 27.55
N LYS A 280 4.19 -3.45 26.54
CA LYS A 280 2.92 -2.90 26.04
C LYS A 280 1.90 -4.02 25.81
N VAL A 281 0.64 -3.72 26.13
CA VAL A 281 -0.50 -4.59 25.85
C VAL A 281 -1.00 -4.30 24.44
N ILE A 282 -1.20 -5.33 23.63
CA ILE A 282 -1.87 -5.22 22.33
C ILE A 282 -3.38 -5.11 22.56
N VAL A 283 -3.99 -4.04 22.08
CA VAL A 283 -5.43 -3.76 22.20
C VAL A 283 -6.19 -4.24 20.96
N SER A 284 -5.60 -4.06 19.78
CA SER A 284 -6.13 -4.54 18.50
C SER A 284 -4.97 -4.77 17.53
N VAL A 285 -5.27 -5.47 16.44
CA VAL A 285 -4.28 -5.82 15.42
C VAL A 285 -4.90 -5.72 14.03
N ASP A 286 -4.08 -5.39 13.05
CA ASP A 286 -4.31 -5.68 11.65
C ASP A 286 -3.26 -6.72 11.18
N ARG A 287 -2.99 -6.85 9.87
CA ARG A 287 -1.95 -7.77 9.39
C ARG A 287 -0.54 -7.27 9.69
N ASP A 288 -0.34 -5.95 9.56
CA ASP A 288 0.98 -5.30 9.54
C ASP A 288 1.13 -4.23 10.64
N GLU A 289 0.24 -4.23 11.62
CA GLU A 289 0.23 -3.25 12.70
C GLU A 289 -0.40 -3.81 13.98
N VAL A 290 0.22 -3.50 15.11
CA VAL A 290 -0.32 -3.77 16.45
C VAL A 290 -0.67 -2.45 17.14
N VAL A 291 -1.81 -2.37 17.80
CA VAL A 291 -2.23 -1.16 18.53
C VAL A 291 -2.01 -1.34 20.03
N ILE A 292 -1.42 -0.35 20.70
CA ILE A 292 -1.13 -0.36 22.14
C ILE A 292 -1.79 0.83 22.86
N THR A 293 -2.04 0.71 24.15
CA THR A 293 -2.58 1.80 25.00
C THR A 293 -1.48 2.75 25.44
N GLU A 294 -1.09 3.66 24.56
CA GLU A 294 -0.17 4.76 24.87
C GLU A 294 -0.63 6.07 24.23
N ALA A 295 -0.30 7.18 24.88
CA ALA A 295 -0.52 8.49 24.28
C ALA A 295 0.33 8.60 23.01
N TYR A 296 -0.30 9.04 21.92
CA TYR A 296 0.39 9.22 20.65
C TYR A 296 1.49 10.28 20.75
N ALA A 297 2.70 9.86 20.43
CA ALA A 297 3.87 10.68 20.15
C ALA A 297 4.41 10.35 18.75
N ALA A 298 4.67 11.36 17.92
CA ALA A 298 5.21 11.11 16.58
C ALA A 298 6.58 10.42 16.68
N GLU A 299 6.75 9.30 15.98
CA GLU A 299 8.00 8.54 15.91
C GLU A 299 8.13 7.83 14.57
N VAL A 300 9.34 7.83 14.01
CA VAL A 300 9.71 7.07 12.82
C VAL A 300 10.74 6.01 13.23
N PHE A 301 10.39 4.75 13.06
CA PHE A 301 11.23 3.59 13.34
C PHE A 301 12.28 3.42 12.26
N THR A 302 13.53 3.25 12.69
CA THR A 302 14.72 3.22 11.82
C THR A 302 15.15 1.80 11.44
N GLY A 303 14.51 0.79 12.03
CA GLY A 303 14.86 -0.62 11.89
C GLY A 303 15.93 -1.12 12.84
N LYS A 304 16.39 -0.25 13.74
CA LYS A 304 17.24 -0.63 14.86
C LYS A 304 16.41 -1.09 16.06
N GLU A 305 15.14 -0.72 16.08
CA GLU A 305 14.18 -1.05 17.10
C GLU A 305 13.76 -2.51 16.97
N GLU A 306 13.51 -3.16 18.10
CA GLU A 306 13.14 -4.56 18.17
C GLU A 306 11.86 -4.69 19.00
N ALA A 307 10.88 -5.44 18.47
CA ALA A 307 9.71 -5.86 19.23
C ALA A 307 9.89 -7.33 19.62
N PHE A 308 9.81 -7.61 20.91
CA PHE A 308 9.82 -8.97 21.43
C PHE A 308 8.43 -9.35 21.89
N VAL A 309 7.98 -10.55 21.54
CA VAL A 309 6.72 -11.06 22.08
C VAL A 309 6.98 -11.47 23.52
N GLY A 310 6.27 -10.81 24.44
CA GLY A 310 6.25 -11.19 25.84
C GLY A 310 5.38 -12.43 26.01
N ILE A 311 5.78 -13.37 26.88
CA ILE A 311 5.00 -14.60 27.12
C ILE A 311 3.85 -14.34 28.13
N SER A 312 3.11 -13.24 27.90
CA SER A 312 1.91 -12.73 28.59
C SER A 312 2.10 -11.86 29.84
N GLY A 313 1.33 -10.76 29.89
CA GLY A 313 0.80 -10.12 31.09
C GLY A 313 1.71 -9.10 31.74
N THR A 314 1.14 -8.19 32.53
CA THR A 314 1.80 -7.54 33.70
C THR A 314 2.29 -8.55 34.78
N ASN A 315 2.45 -9.82 34.38
CA ASN A 315 3.01 -10.97 35.03
C ASN A 315 3.87 -11.74 33.99
N LEU A 316 4.68 -11.06 33.16
CA LEU A 316 5.85 -11.71 32.58
C LEU A 316 6.51 -12.39 33.77
N PRO A 317 6.68 -13.72 33.76
CA PRO A 317 7.16 -14.38 34.95
C PRO A 317 8.58 -13.84 35.19
N SER A 318 8.65 -12.92 36.14
CA SER A 318 9.83 -12.14 36.43
C SER A 318 10.47 -12.80 37.62
N ILE A 319 11.73 -13.17 37.48
CA ILE A 319 12.47 -13.67 38.61
C ILE A 319 13.02 -12.47 39.34
N ALA A 320 12.55 -12.24 40.57
CA ALA A 320 13.15 -11.27 41.47
C ALA A 320 14.38 -11.91 42.12
N PHE A 321 15.54 -11.29 41.99
CA PHE A 321 16.75 -11.76 42.64
C PHE A 321 16.86 -11.21 44.06
N SER A 322 17.34 -12.05 44.97
CA SER A 322 17.75 -11.64 46.31
C SER A 322 19.19 -11.14 46.24
N ASP A 323 19.41 -9.93 46.76
CA ASP A 323 20.75 -9.36 46.98
C ASP A 323 21.36 -9.97 48.24
N ASP A 324 22.60 -10.45 48.15
CA ASP A 324 23.35 -10.93 49.31
C ASP A 324 23.99 -9.78 50.13
N GLY A 325 23.88 -8.54 49.65
CA GLY A 325 24.50 -7.33 50.22
C GLY A 325 25.98 -7.18 49.86
N GLY A 326 26.52 -8.15 49.12
CA GLY A 326 27.89 -8.23 48.61
C GLY A 326 27.97 -8.03 47.09
N GLY A 327 26.86 -7.72 46.42
CA GLY A 327 26.78 -7.50 44.97
C GLY A 327 26.60 -8.78 44.16
N ASP A 328 26.26 -9.88 44.83
CA ASP A 328 25.83 -11.13 44.19
C ASP A 328 24.30 -11.24 44.32
N TYR A 329 23.65 -11.66 43.23
CA TYR A 329 22.20 -11.76 43.13
C TYR A 329 21.83 -13.19 42.77
N SER A 330 20.88 -13.78 43.49
CA SER A 330 20.42 -15.15 43.23
C SER A 330 18.90 -15.30 43.22
N ALA A 331 18.40 -16.23 42.42
CA ALA A 331 17.02 -16.65 42.46
C ALA A 331 16.78 -18.02 41.82
N THR A 332 15.73 -18.70 42.27
CA THR A 332 15.30 -19.98 41.69
C THR A 332 14.34 -19.73 40.53
N LEU A 333 14.52 -20.47 39.43
CA LEU A 333 13.59 -20.45 38.31
C LEU A 333 12.22 -21.01 38.73
N PRO A 334 11.12 -20.24 38.70
CA PRO A 334 9.82 -20.78 39.10
C PRO A 334 9.28 -21.77 38.06
N ASP A 335 8.52 -22.76 38.51
CA ASP A 335 7.88 -23.80 37.68
C ASP A 335 6.99 -23.21 36.57
N THR A 336 6.42 -22.03 36.81
CA THR A 336 5.63 -21.30 35.82
C THR A 336 6.47 -20.95 34.58
N LEU A 337 7.76 -20.63 34.74
CA LEU A 337 8.69 -20.27 33.67
C LEU A 337 9.18 -21.48 32.85
N GLU A 338 9.35 -22.64 33.49
CA GLU A 338 9.71 -23.89 32.82
C GLU A 338 8.66 -24.27 31.75
N LYS A 339 7.37 -24.11 32.07
CA LYS A 339 6.27 -24.39 31.12
C LYS A 339 6.36 -23.58 29.83
N TYR A 340 6.87 -22.35 29.90
CA TYR A 340 6.89 -21.40 28.78
C TYR A 340 8.10 -21.55 27.87
N SER A 341 9.23 -22.00 28.41
CA SER A 341 10.47 -22.20 27.66
C SER A 341 10.60 -23.61 27.08
N ARG A 342 9.77 -24.57 27.53
CA ARG A 342 9.85 -25.96 27.10
C ARG A 342 9.61 -26.10 25.60
N GLY A 343 10.66 -26.44 24.87
CA GLY A 343 10.63 -26.69 23.42
C GLY A 343 10.67 -25.43 22.55
N LYS A 344 10.82 -24.24 23.14
CA LYS A 344 10.99 -22.97 22.43
C LYS A 344 12.42 -22.46 22.56
N ARG A 345 12.88 -21.69 21.57
CA ARG A 345 14.10 -20.89 21.71
C ARG A 345 13.72 -19.52 22.25
N CYS A 346 14.32 -19.16 23.38
CA CYS A 346 14.03 -17.94 24.09
C CYS A 346 15.31 -17.16 24.39
N ILE A 347 15.20 -15.84 24.46
CA ILE A 347 16.22 -14.98 25.06
C ILE A 347 15.81 -14.60 26.48
N ILE A 348 16.81 -14.28 27.28
CA ILE A 348 16.64 -13.78 28.64
C ILE A 348 17.10 -12.33 28.63
N LEU A 349 16.24 -11.42 29.10
CA LEU A 349 16.65 -10.05 29.42
C LEU A 349 16.73 -9.92 30.93
N VAL A 350 17.87 -9.42 31.40
CA VAL A 350 18.08 -9.04 32.81
C VAL A 350 18.03 -7.53 32.89
N SER A 351 17.16 -7.01 33.76
CA SER A 351 17.05 -5.57 34.07
C SER A 351 17.56 -5.33 35.48
N VAL A 352 18.40 -4.31 35.63
CA VAL A 352 18.92 -3.86 36.93
C VAL A 352 18.51 -2.42 37.13
N VAL A 353 17.74 -2.15 38.20
CA VAL A 353 17.24 -0.82 38.53
C VAL A 353 17.85 -0.36 39.85
N LYS A 354 18.57 0.76 39.81
CA LYS A 354 19.13 1.43 41.00
C LYS A 354 18.70 2.89 40.99
N ALA A 355 17.94 3.30 42.01
CA ALA A 355 17.50 4.69 42.24
C ALA A 355 16.97 5.38 40.95
N ASP A 356 16.02 4.73 40.28
CA ASP A 356 15.34 5.22 39.06
C ASP A 356 16.22 5.38 37.80
N THR A 357 17.45 4.87 37.82
CA THR A 357 18.31 4.70 36.63
C THR A 357 18.32 3.23 36.19
N ASN A 358 17.81 2.95 34.98
CA ASN A 358 17.92 1.64 34.33
C ASN A 358 19.36 1.46 33.85
N LEU A 359 20.13 0.55 34.48
CA LEU A 359 21.50 0.27 34.08
C LEU A 359 21.62 -1.16 33.54
N LEU A 360 22.19 -1.27 32.33
CA LEU A 360 22.62 -2.48 31.61
C LEU A 360 21.56 -3.54 31.22
N LEU A 361 21.32 -3.63 29.90
CA LEU A 361 20.74 -4.78 29.21
C LEU A 361 21.86 -5.75 28.79
N ALA A 362 22.09 -6.82 29.53
CA ALA A 362 22.92 -7.93 29.04
C ALA A 362 22.07 -8.90 28.21
N LYS A 363 22.15 -8.81 26.88
CA LYS A 363 21.60 -9.81 25.95
C LYS A 363 22.50 -11.03 25.97
N THR A 364 22.20 -12.02 26.81
CA THR A 364 22.94 -13.28 26.81
C THR A 364 22.21 -14.30 25.94
N ASN A 365 22.83 -14.65 24.80
CA ASN A 365 22.47 -15.86 24.09
C ASN A 365 22.74 -17.04 25.05
N PRO A 366 21.75 -17.88 25.38
CA PRO A 366 21.94 -18.96 26.35
C PRO A 366 22.70 -20.11 25.68
N THR A 367 23.96 -19.89 25.36
CA THR A 367 24.92 -20.96 25.06
C THR A 367 25.91 -21.17 26.21
N GLY A 368 25.78 -20.48 27.34
CA GLY A 368 26.86 -20.48 28.33
C GLY A 368 26.54 -20.16 29.80
N PHE A 369 25.29 -20.15 30.25
CA PHE A 369 25.01 -20.06 31.70
C PHE A 369 24.64 -21.44 32.24
N TYR A 370 25.65 -22.16 32.73
CA TYR A 370 25.75 -22.72 34.08
C TYR A 370 26.84 -23.80 34.15
N LYS A 371 27.76 -23.60 35.10
CA LYS A 371 28.65 -24.62 35.63
C LYS A 371 27.89 -25.27 36.79
N GLY A 372 27.27 -26.41 36.53
CA GLY A 372 26.80 -27.29 37.61
C GLY A 372 28.00 -27.99 38.25
N THR A 373 28.08 -27.94 39.58
CA THR A 373 28.65 -29.04 40.37
C THR A 373 27.52 -29.92 40.85
#